data_AF-A0A7V5Y5G4-F1
#
_entry.id   AF-A0A7V5Y5G4-F1
#
_cell.length_a   1.000
_cell.length_b   1.000
_cell.length_c   1.000
_cell.angle_alpha   90.00
_cell.angle_beta   90.00
_cell.angle_gamma   90.00
#
_symmetry.space_group_name_H-M   'P 1'
#
loop_
_entity.id
_entity.type
_entity.pdbx_description
1 polymer ?
#
loop_
_entity_poly.entity_id
_entity_poly.type
_entity_poly.pdbx_seq_one_letter_code
_entity_poly.pdbx_strand_id
1 'polypeptide(L)'
;QVNLDMIGRSKQPGDQNRRNADLSEPDEIYVIGPKLASPDLGKVLEQVNTQYLRLRLNSRYDDPHDPEHLYYRSDHYNYARKGIPVIFFFSGLHEDYHRPSDHVEKIDFDKMAKVTRTVFGLVWTLAEQEERPARVKPAQ
;
A
#
# COMPACT_ATOMS: atom_id res chain seq x y z
N GLN A 1 -0.97 4.56 -11.49
CA GLN A 1 -2.15 4.67 -10.62
C GLN A 1 -1.68 4.40 -9.20
N VAL A 2 -2.20 5.18 -8.24
CA VAL A 2 -1.92 5.01 -6.82
C VAL A 2 -3.22 4.53 -6.17
N ASN A 3 -3.17 3.40 -5.48
CA ASN A 3 -4.32 2.76 -4.85
C ASN A 3 -4.18 2.82 -3.34
N LEU A 4 -5.25 3.22 -2.65
CA LEU A 4 -5.32 3.25 -1.21
C LEU A 4 -6.58 2.49 -0.83
N ASP A 5 -6.41 1.31 -0.26
CA ASP A 5 -7.51 0.44 0.15
C ASP A 5 -7.13 -0.13 1.51
N MET A 6 -7.95 0.16 2.52
CA MET A 6 -7.67 -0.10 3.95
C MET A 6 -6.30 0.43 4.43
N ILE A 7 -6.17 1.75 4.59
CA ILE A 7 -4.92 2.40 5.09
C ILE A 7 -4.96 2.82 6.57
N GLY A 8 -6.08 2.57 7.25
CA GLY A 8 -6.38 3.15 8.55
C GLY A 8 -6.32 2.21 9.74
N ARG A 9 -5.90 0.95 9.57
CA ARG A 9 -5.85 -0.02 10.67
C ARG A 9 -4.41 -0.29 11.07
N SER A 10 -4.19 -0.45 12.36
CA SER A 10 -2.90 -0.86 12.90
C SER A 10 -3.07 -1.99 13.89
N LYS A 11 -2.07 -2.86 13.95
CA LYS A 11 -2.01 -3.92 14.95
C LYS A 11 -1.90 -3.30 16.34
N GLN A 12 -2.84 -3.66 17.22
CA GLN A 12 -2.83 -3.14 18.58
C GLN A 12 -1.79 -3.88 19.43
N PRO A 13 -1.10 -3.20 20.37
CA PRO A 13 -0.17 -3.86 21.28
C PRO A 13 -0.83 -5.02 22.03
N GLY A 14 -0.24 -6.21 21.94
CA GLY A 14 -0.76 -7.40 22.60
C GLY A 14 -1.97 -8.05 21.92
N ASP A 15 -2.34 -7.62 20.70
CA ASP A 15 -3.40 -8.28 19.93
C ASP A 15 -3.01 -9.72 19.55
N GLN A 16 -3.77 -10.69 20.06
CA GLN A 16 -3.60 -12.13 19.81
C GLN A 16 -4.64 -12.67 18.83
N ASN A 17 -5.51 -11.82 18.28
CA ASN A 17 -6.54 -12.24 17.35
C ASN A 17 -5.90 -12.66 16.03
N ARG A 18 -6.08 -13.94 15.66
CA ARG A 18 -5.52 -14.49 14.43
C ARG A 18 -6.01 -13.77 13.17
N ARG A 19 -7.21 -13.18 13.18
CA ARG A 19 -7.73 -12.41 12.05
C ARG A 19 -7.07 -11.03 11.89
N ASN A 20 -6.32 -10.58 12.89
CA ASN A 20 -5.53 -9.35 12.88
C ASN A 20 -4.04 -9.64 12.72
N ALA A 21 -3.65 -10.91 12.48
CA ALA A 21 -2.25 -11.32 12.45
C ALA A 21 -1.43 -10.56 11.39
N ASP A 22 -2.06 -10.25 10.26
CA ASP A 22 -1.49 -9.55 9.13
C ASP A 22 -1.76 -8.04 9.13
N LEU A 23 -2.32 -7.48 10.21
CA LEU A 23 -2.31 -6.02 10.36
C LEU A 23 -0.87 -5.54 10.50
N SER A 24 -0.52 -4.54 9.71
CA SER A 24 0.74 -3.82 9.82
C SER A 24 0.77 -2.95 11.07
N GLU A 25 1.97 -2.71 11.57
CA GLU A 25 2.23 -1.86 12.73
C GLU A 25 1.83 -0.39 12.48
N PRO A 26 1.73 0.47 13.52
CA PRO A 26 1.37 1.88 13.38
C PRO A 26 2.28 2.70 12.43
N ASP A 27 3.58 2.38 12.40
CA ASP A 27 4.59 3.05 11.54
C ASP A 27 4.99 2.21 10.32
N GLU A 28 4.12 1.29 9.89
CA GLU A 28 4.34 0.40 8.76
C GLU A 28 3.14 0.40 7.82
N ILE A 29 3.41 0.26 6.53
CA ILE A 29 2.38 0.04 5.51
C ILE A 29 2.87 -0.98 4.49
N TYR A 30 1.97 -1.87 4.05
CA TYR A 30 2.30 -2.73 2.92
C TYR A 30 2.25 -1.92 1.63
N VAL A 31 3.24 -2.14 0.79
CA VAL A 31 3.35 -1.52 -0.53
C VAL A 31 3.42 -2.64 -1.56
N ILE A 32 2.37 -2.73 -2.38
CA ILE A 32 2.15 -3.82 -3.33
C ILE A 32 2.21 -3.27 -4.76
N GLY A 33 2.94 -3.94 -5.64
CA GLY A 33 3.14 -3.61 -7.04
C GLY A 33 4.56 -3.17 -7.44
N PRO A 34 5.34 -2.41 -6.63
CA PRO A 34 6.64 -1.92 -7.08
C PRO A 34 7.64 -3.00 -7.47
N LYS A 35 7.81 -4.07 -6.68
CA LYS A 35 8.77 -5.14 -7.01
C LYS A 35 8.22 -6.11 -8.07
N LEU A 36 6.90 -6.22 -8.19
CA LEU A 36 6.25 -7.07 -9.19
C LEU A 36 6.26 -6.47 -10.59
N ALA A 37 5.94 -5.18 -10.70
CA ALA A 37 5.64 -4.58 -12.00
C ALA A 37 6.14 -3.13 -12.13
N SER A 38 6.17 -2.35 -11.05
CA SER A 38 6.30 -0.88 -11.12
C SER A 38 7.54 -0.34 -10.39
N PRO A 39 8.77 -0.74 -10.77
CA PRO A 39 9.97 -0.41 -10.02
C PRO A 39 10.24 1.11 -9.96
N ASP A 40 9.85 1.86 -10.98
CA ASP A 40 10.04 3.32 -10.99
C ASP A 40 9.18 4.02 -9.93
N LEU A 41 7.93 3.57 -9.73
CA LEU A 41 7.10 4.08 -8.64
C LEU A 41 7.70 3.72 -7.27
N GLY A 42 8.30 2.53 -7.14
CA GLY A 42 9.02 2.12 -5.94
C GLY A 42 10.19 3.05 -5.60
N LYS A 43 11.03 3.37 -6.59
CA LYS A 43 12.17 4.28 -6.41
C LYS A 43 11.74 5.66 -5.95
N VAL A 44 10.70 6.24 -6.57
CA VAL A 44 10.19 7.56 -6.17
C VAL A 44 9.60 7.50 -4.76
N LEU A 45 8.87 6.44 -4.42
CA LEU A 45 8.35 6.26 -3.07
C LEU A 45 9.48 6.17 -2.02
N GLU A 46 10.52 5.37 -2.28
CA GLU A 46 11.66 5.25 -1.37
C GLU A 46 12.39 6.58 -1.17
N GLN A 47 12.60 7.33 -2.27
CA GLN A 47 13.18 8.67 -2.21
C GLN A 47 12.35 9.60 -1.31
N VAL A 48 11.04 9.70 -1.56
CA VAL A 48 10.15 10.54 -0.75
C VAL A 48 10.14 10.10 0.72
N ASN A 49 10.05 8.79 0.96
CA ASN A 49 9.93 8.24 2.31
C ASN A 49 11.19 8.48 3.16
N THR A 50 12.39 8.35 2.57
CA THR A 50 13.67 8.57 3.27
C THR A 50 13.89 10.04 3.68
N GLN A 51 13.31 10.97 2.93
CA GLN A 51 13.41 12.42 3.16
C GLN A 51 12.33 12.96 4.11
N TYR A 52 11.30 12.17 4.42
CA TYR A 52 10.10 12.65 5.11
C TYR A 52 9.75 11.82 6.36
N LEU A 53 8.60 11.14 6.37
CA LEU A 53 8.06 10.46 7.57
C LEU A 53 8.66 9.08 7.86
N ARG A 54 9.46 8.52 6.94
CA ARG A 54 10.21 7.27 7.14
C ARG A 54 9.35 6.11 7.64
N LEU A 55 8.19 5.90 7.02
CA LEU A 55 7.38 4.71 7.23
C LEU A 55 8.18 3.45 6.89
N ARG A 56 7.95 2.36 7.62
CA ARG A 56 8.41 1.05 7.16
C ARG A 56 7.55 0.63 5.96
N LEU A 57 8.18 0.55 4.80
CA LEU A 57 7.54 0.13 3.56
C LEU A 57 7.72 -1.38 3.41
N ASN A 58 6.65 -2.14 3.63
CA ASN A 58 6.71 -3.59 3.65
C ASN A 58 6.24 -4.18 2.31
N SER A 59 7.14 -4.87 1.59
CA SER A 59 6.84 -5.46 0.28
C SER A 59 6.44 -6.94 0.35
N ARG A 60 5.96 -7.45 1.50
CA ARG A 60 5.63 -8.88 1.69
C ARG A 60 4.75 -9.43 0.56
N TYR A 61 3.73 -8.68 0.18
CA TYR A 61 2.74 -9.11 -0.82
C TYR A 61 3.15 -8.88 -2.27
N ASP A 62 4.41 -8.48 -2.51
CA ASP A 62 5.02 -8.54 -3.84
C ASP A 62 5.57 -9.94 -4.18
N ASP A 63 5.31 -10.96 -3.35
CA ASP A 63 5.61 -12.36 -3.68
C ASP A 63 4.47 -12.96 -4.53
N PRO A 64 4.75 -13.41 -5.78
CA PRO A 64 3.75 -14.10 -6.61
C PRO A 64 3.17 -15.39 -5.99
N HIS A 65 3.89 -15.99 -5.03
CA HIS A 65 3.48 -17.22 -4.34
C HIS A 65 2.76 -16.94 -3.01
N ASP A 66 2.56 -15.68 -2.64
CA ASP A 66 1.76 -15.35 -1.46
C ASP A 66 0.30 -15.81 -1.69
N PRO A 67 -0.26 -16.62 -0.77
CA PRO A 67 -1.57 -17.26 -0.97
C PRO A 67 -2.74 -16.26 -0.99
N GLU A 68 -2.56 -15.04 -0.47
CA GLU A 68 -3.62 -14.03 -0.48
C GLU A 68 -3.78 -13.36 -1.84
N HIS A 69 -2.76 -13.45 -2.72
CA HIS A 69 -2.76 -12.90 -4.06
C HIS A 69 -3.25 -11.44 -4.13
N LEU A 70 -2.86 -10.60 -3.15
CA LEU A 70 -3.39 -9.24 -2.96
C LEU A 70 -3.12 -8.27 -4.12
N TYR A 71 -2.06 -8.50 -4.90
CA TYR A 71 -1.78 -7.75 -6.13
C TYR A 71 -2.93 -7.78 -7.15
N TYR A 72 -3.80 -8.79 -7.08
CA TYR A 72 -4.91 -8.98 -8.02
C TYR A 72 -6.27 -8.53 -7.47
N ARG A 73 -6.34 -8.03 -6.22
CA ARG A 73 -7.59 -7.95 -5.44
C ARG A 73 -8.24 -6.56 -5.33
N SER A 74 -7.64 -5.51 -5.87
CA SER A 74 -8.17 -4.14 -5.79
C SER A 74 -8.05 -3.40 -7.13
N ASP A 75 -8.56 -2.18 -7.22
CA ASP A 75 -8.79 -1.47 -8.49
C ASP A 75 -7.54 -1.26 -9.35
N HIS A 76 -6.38 -1.11 -8.71
CA HIS A 76 -5.08 -0.99 -9.37
C HIS A 76 -4.84 -2.08 -10.43
N TYR A 77 -5.27 -3.32 -10.20
CA TYR A 77 -5.02 -4.41 -11.13
C TYR A 77 -5.61 -4.15 -12.52
N ASN A 78 -6.76 -3.48 -12.61
CA ASN A 78 -7.36 -3.11 -13.89
C ASN A 78 -6.51 -2.11 -14.70
N TYR A 79 -5.68 -1.31 -14.02
CA TYR A 79 -4.69 -0.42 -14.65
C TYR A 79 -3.43 -1.20 -15.04
N ALA A 80 -2.95 -2.09 -14.18
CA ALA A 80 -1.79 -2.95 -14.45
C ALA A 80 -1.98 -3.80 -15.72
N ARG A 81 -3.18 -4.38 -15.91
CA ARG A 81 -3.56 -5.13 -17.13
C ARG A 81 -3.49 -4.30 -18.42
N LYS A 82 -3.51 -2.97 -18.31
CA LYS A 82 -3.37 -2.03 -19.44
C LYS A 82 -1.94 -1.48 -19.58
N GLY A 83 -0.99 -2.04 -18.84
CA GLY A 83 0.41 -1.61 -18.82
C GLY A 83 0.64 -0.28 -18.11
N ILE A 84 -0.31 0.17 -17.29
CA ILE A 84 -0.16 1.38 -16.48
C ILE A 84 0.55 0.99 -15.18
N PRO A 85 1.62 1.68 -14.77
CA PRO A 85 2.32 1.39 -13.52
C PRO A 85 1.42 1.65 -12.32
N VAL A 86 1.51 0.78 -11.31
CA VAL A 86 0.64 0.74 -10.14
C VAL A 86 1.42 0.64 -8.85
N ILE A 87 0.88 1.24 -7.79
CA ILE A 87 1.34 1.07 -6.42
C ILE A 87 0.12 1.05 -5.49
N PHE A 88 0.07 0.06 -4.61
CA PHE A 88 -1.06 -0.18 -3.73
C PHE A 88 -0.60 -0.16 -2.26
N PHE A 89 -1.18 0.78 -1.50
CA PHE A 89 -0.98 0.92 -0.06
C PHE A 89 -2.09 0.20 0.71
N PHE A 90 -1.68 -0.72 1.59
CA PHE A 90 -2.57 -1.61 2.32
C PHE A 90 -2.10 -1.81 3.76
N SER A 91 -3.03 -1.83 4.72
CA SER A 91 -2.69 -2.03 6.13
C SER A 91 -2.74 -3.49 6.59
N GLY A 92 -3.29 -4.40 5.79
CA GLY A 92 -3.53 -5.78 6.21
C GLY A 92 -5.01 -6.08 6.42
N LEU A 93 -5.35 -7.37 6.40
CA LEU A 93 -6.71 -7.84 6.74
C LEU A 93 -6.92 -7.78 8.24
N HIS A 94 -8.19 -7.61 8.65
CA HIS A 94 -8.58 -7.52 10.05
C HIS A 94 -9.92 -8.21 10.30
N GLU A 95 -10.21 -8.45 11.57
CA GLU A 95 -11.37 -9.20 12.01
C GLU A 95 -12.73 -8.58 11.64
N ASP A 96 -12.75 -7.27 11.44
CA ASP A 96 -13.94 -6.50 11.09
C ASP A 96 -14.15 -6.38 9.58
N TYR A 97 -13.21 -6.85 8.76
CA TYR A 97 -13.29 -6.72 7.31
C TYR A 97 -14.57 -7.40 6.76
N HIS A 98 -15.33 -6.66 5.95
CA HIS A 98 -16.66 -7.04 5.44
C HIS A 98 -17.71 -7.35 6.53
N ARG A 99 -17.62 -6.70 7.69
CA ARG A 99 -18.59 -6.88 8.78
C ARG A 99 -19.21 -5.56 9.20
N PRO A 100 -20.43 -5.58 9.78
CA PRO A 100 -21.05 -4.40 10.36
C PRO A 100 -20.21 -3.73 11.46
N SER A 101 -19.26 -4.46 12.05
CA SER A 101 -18.38 -3.98 13.11
C SER A 101 -17.19 -3.15 12.62
N ASP A 102 -17.06 -2.90 11.31
CA ASP A 102 -16.04 -2.03 10.75
C ASP A 102 -16.42 -0.55 10.94
N HIS A 103 -16.02 0.00 12.08
CA HIS A 103 -16.41 1.33 12.51
C HIS A 103 -15.23 2.29 12.59
N VAL A 104 -15.54 3.58 12.50
CA VAL A 104 -14.56 4.69 12.46
C VAL A 104 -13.70 4.77 13.72
N GLU A 105 -14.21 4.37 14.87
CA GLU A 105 -13.51 4.41 16.16
C GLU A 105 -12.29 3.48 16.21
N LYS A 106 -12.22 2.53 15.27
CA LYS A 106 -11.11 1.57 15.15
C LYS A 106 -10.03 2.03 14.18
N ILE A 107 -10.17 3.23 13.61
CA ILE A 107 -9.19 3.82 12.71
C ILE A 107 -8.04 4.44 13.52
N ASP A 108 -6.83 4.05 13.16
CA ASP A 108 -5.59 4.72 13.53
C ASP A 108 -5.39 5.93 12.60
N PHE A 109 -5.89 7.08 13.03
CA PHE A 109 -5.80 8.33 12.27
C PHE A 109 -4.36 8.85 12.15
N ASP A 110 -3.48 8.55 13.10
CA ASP A 110 -2.09 8.96 13.06
C ASP A 110 -1.33 8.22 11.96
N LYS A 111 -1.52 6.89 11.88
CA LYS A 111 -1.03 6.08 10.76
C LYS A 111 -1.60 6.55 9.44
N MET A 112 -2.92 6.73 9.37
CA MET A 112 -3.59 7.18 8.14
C MET A 112 -3.00 8.50 7.66
N ALA A 113 -2.84 9.48 8.55
CA ALA A 113 -2.24 10.78 8.22
C ALA A 113 -0.79 10.65 7.72
N LYS A 114 0.01 9.77 8.33
CA LYS A 114 1.39 9.51 7.87
C LYS A 114 1.40 8.90 6.46
N VAL A 115 0.59 7.88 6.23
CA VAL A 115 0.45 7.22 4.92
C VAL A 115 0.00 8.22 3.87
N THR A 116 -1.06 8.99 4.12
CA THR A 116 -1.59 9.96 3.15
C THR A 116 -0.61 11.08 2.83
N ARG A 117 0.18 11.55 3.81
CA ARG A 117 1.20 12.58 3.54
C ARG A 117 2.38 12.02 2.74
N THR A 118 2.80 10.77 2.99
CA THR A 118 3.81 10.10 2.15
C THR A 118 3.30 9.90 0.73
N VAL A 119 2.03 9.47 0.57
CA VAL A 119 1.38 9.35 -0.75
C VAL A 119 1.30 10.70 -1.45
N PHE A 120 0.95 11.77 -0.74
CA PHE A 120 0.98 13.12 -1.29
C PHE A 120 2.36 13.48 -1.82
N GLY A 121 3.43 13.24 -1.05
CA GLY A 121 4.81 13.48 -1.50
C GLY A 121 5.20 12.66 -2.73
N LEU A 122 4.76 11.40 -2.81
CA LEU A 122 4.93 10.56 -4.00
C LEU A 122 4.25 11.18 -5.22
N VAL A 123 2.95 11.49 -5.11
CA VAL A 123 2.17 12.05 -6.22
C VAL A 123 2.71 13.41 -6.65
N TRP A 124 3.09 14.26 -5.69
CA TRP A 124 3.71 15.56 -5.96
C TRP A 124 5.02 15.41 -6.72
N THR A 125 5.92 14.55 -6.25
CA THR A 125 7.19 14.29 -6.92
C THR A 125 6.99 13.76 -8.34
N LEU A 126 6.03 12.86 -8.54
CA LEU A 126 5.68 12.34 -9.86
C LEU A 126 5.09 13.40 -10.80
N ALA A 127 4.34 14.37 -10.27
CA ALA A 127 3.75 15.45 -11.05
C ALA A 127 4.78 16.46 -11.53
N GLU A 128 5.86 16.67 -10.76
CA GLU A 128 6.95 17.59 -11.07
C GLU A 128 8.07 16.95 -11.92
N GLN A 129 8.07 15.62 -12.09
CA GLN A 129 9.05 14.92 -12.91
C GLN A 129 8.73 15.09 -14.41
N GLU A 130 9.74 15.43 -15.21
CA GLU A 130 9.61 15.49 -16.68
C GLU A 130 9.30 14.10 -17.27
N GLU A 131 9.96 13.07 -16.74
CA GLU A 131 9.78 11.69 -17.18
C GLU A 131 8.71 10.99 -16.35
N ARG A 132 7.69 10.49 -17.04
CA ARG A 132 6.69 9.60 -16.41
C ARG A 132 7.28 8.21 -16.14
N PRO A 133 6.82 7.51 -15.09
CA PRO A 133 7.21 6.12 -14.84
C PRO A 133 6.99 5.22 -16.06
N ALA A 134 7.90 4.27 -16.28
CA ALA A 134 7.81 3.35 -17.41
C ALA A 134 6.50 2.56 -17.38
N ARG A 135 5.98 2.26 -18.58
CA ARG A 135 4.86 1.31 -18.69
C ARG A 135 5.32 -0.07 -18.25
N VAL A 136 4.45 -0.77 -17.56
CA VAL A 136 4.70 -2.13 -17.08
C VAL A 136 4.27 -3.13 -18.15
N LYS A 137 4.90 -4.31 -18.18
CA LYS A 137 4.38 -5.41 -19.00
C LYS A 137 2.98 -5.74 -18.49
N PRO A 138 1.94 -5.80 -19.34
CA PRO A 138 0.61 -6.21 -18.91
C PRO A 138 0.70 -7.53 -18.15
N ALA A 139 0.15 -7.56 -16.93
CA ALA A 139 -0.05 -8.81 -16.21
C ALA A 139 -0.92 -9.72 -17.08
N GLN A 140 -0.44 -10.93 -17.37
CA GLN A 140 -1.17 -11.95 -18.14
C GLN A 140 -2.38 -12.46 -17.35
#